data_AF-A0A7Z9P2G7-F1
#
_entry.id   AF-A0A7Z9P2G7-F1
#
_cell.length_a   1.000
_cell.length_b   1.000
_cell.length_c   1.000
_cell.angle_alpha   90.00
_cell.angle_beta   90.00
_cell.angle_gamma   90.00
#
_symmetry.space_group_name_H-M   'P 1'
#
loop_
_entity.id
_entity.type
_entity.pdbx_description
1 polymer ?
#
loop_
_entity_poly.entity_id
_entity_poly.type
_entity_poly.pdbx_seq_one_letter_code
_entity_poly.pdbx_strand_id
1 'polypeptide(L)'
;QEMIRIAMIGPEDTREYATWWLENRVKNSWSKYGISVGTKAELAEATLAYTSRIFTPYTNIVESVSIEIKKGKTLWLLVGDTGDGNSNDWAVWIDPEFVHKDGTSTPLTALEWDEAETAWGSVQLNKTCEGGELHVCGNPVNGIGTHADSIISYAIPESVTEFRCKVAADDGGAWRSGSATSIQFEVYVESKRDEAFINTQRDLALAGDRDAQDYLLESQEGSLFLLEHVELDSYLTKQLQAHKDLAVRAFFDNARAQSVPESIFAFTGSTARGQELYRGKGSCFSCHVFDGIGGLLGPDLSTIRDKHNAHSIYTAIYDPQAAIAIGYENWIIELNDGKRFFCSILAEGDVVLVKDSAGKRHAIHKEDIASRKPVLRSLMTSAAALQLSEQDVADITAFLLDSREVEFTHEIDLLENGLDDFAFQLPEGTDPADVWRIEDGVLTCSGMPIGYIYTKKLYTDFELEFDWRGNPEFGPGNSGALLRVQEPHKVWPKSIEAQLMSKNAGDIWNIDRFNMITDEERTSGRHTKKILRTNEKPLGQWNHYRIRLVGSDLTLEVNGEVQNTASWCERIPGAIALQSEGAVIEFKNILLKTP
;
A
#
# COMPACT_ATOMS: atom_id res chain seq x y z
N GLN A 1 -0.96 -5.93 -19.80
CA GLN A 1 0.14 -6.59 -19.05
C GLN A 1 -0.35 -7.82 -18.29
N GLU A 2 -1.36 -7.73 -17.41
CA GLU A 2 -1.80 -8.88 -16.60
C GLU A 2 -2.38 -10.05 -17.43
N MET A 3 -3.11 -9.77 -18.51
CA MET A 3 -3.65 -10.83 -19.39
C MET A 3 -2.58 -11.61 -20.15
N ILE A 4 -1.47 -10.99 -20.55
CA ILE A 4 -0.32 -11.71 -21.14
C ILE A 4 0.32 -12.60 -20.08
N ARG A 5 0.48 -12.07 -18.88
CA ARG A 5 1.01 -12.84 -17.75
C ARG A 5 0.12 -14.04 -17.43
N ILE A 6 -1.21 -13.87 -17.41
CA ILE A 6 -2.16 -14.96 -17.17
C ILE A 6 -2.14 -15.99 -18.32
N ALA A 7 -2.08 -15.54 -19.58
CA ALA A 7 -2.00 -16.41 -20.75
C ALA A 7 -0.70 -17.23 -20.83
N MET A 8 0.41 -16.67 -20.33
CA MET A 8 1.71 -17.32 -20.34
C MET A 8 1.94 -18.19 -19.10
N ILE A 9 1.54 -17.72 -17.92
CA ILE A 9 1.94 -18.31 -16.63
C ILE A 9 0.82 -18.36 -15.57
N GLY A 10 -0.43 -18.01 -15.91
CA GLY A 10 -1.58 -18.10 -14.99
C GLY A 10 -2.08 -19.55 -14.77
N PRO A 11 -2.95 -19.79 -13.78
CA PRO A 11 -3.66 -21.06 -13.58
C PRO A 11 -4.34 -21.57 -14.86
N GLU A 12 -4.37 -22.89 -15.09
CA GLU A 12 -4.81 -23.49 -16.37
C GLU A 12 -6.21 -23.04 -16.80
N ASP A 13 -7.14 -22.91 -15.84
CA ASP A 13 -8.50 -22.43 -16.03
C ASP A 13 -8.56 -20.96 -16.48
N THR A 14 -7.65 -20.10 -16.02
CA THR A 14 -7.60 -18.68 -16.41
C THR A 14 -6.69 -18.43 -17.62
N ARG A 15 -5.72 -19.33 -17.86
CA ARG A 15 -4.79 -19.31 -18.99
C ARG A 15 -5.52 -19.51 -20.31
N GLU A 16 -6.44 -20.46 -20.42
CA GLU A 16 -7.23 -20.66 -21.64
C GLU A 16 -8.05 -19.41 -22.00
N TYR A 17 -8.70 -18.77 -21.03
CA TYR A 17 -9.45 -17.53 -21.27
C TYR A 17 -8.54 -16.36 -21.65
N ALA A 18 -7.35 -16.26 -21.05
CA ALA A 18 -6.40 -15.20 -21.34
C ALA A 18 -5.69 -15.38 -22.69
N THR A 19 -5.41 -16.62 -23.08
CA THR A 19 -4.91 -16.97 -24.43
C THR A 19 -5.98 -16.70 -25.48
N TRP A 20 -7.22 -17.15 -25.25
CA TRP A 20 -8.34 -16.81 -26.13
C TRP A 20 -8.55 -15.28 -26.25
N TRP A 21 -8.39 -14.56 -25.14
CA TRP A 21 -8.43 -13.09 -25.10
C TRP A 21 -7.34 -12.46 -25.98
N LEU A 22 -6.10 -12.97 -25.93
CA LEU A 22 -4.99 -12.50 -26.77
C LEU A 22 -5.25 -12.76 -28.26
N GLU A 23 -5.66 -13.97 -28.60
CA GLU A 23 -5.89 -14.41 -29.99
C GLU A 23 -7.07 -13.69 -30.65
N ASN A 24 -8.07 -13.26 -29.87
CA ASN A 24 -9.29 -12.65 -30.38
C ASN A 24 -9.40 -11.13 -30.06
N ARG A 25 -8.34 -10.51 -29.54
CA ARG A 25 -8.29 -9.10 -29.09
C ARG A 25 -8.72 -8.10 -30.17
N VAL A 26 -8.39 -8.37 -31.43
CA VAL A 26 -8.70 -7.48 -32.56
C VAL A 26 -10.20 -7.43 -32.87
N LYS A 27 -10.99 -8.41 -32.41
CA LYS A 27 -12.41 -8.58 -32.73
C LYS A 27 -13.37 -8.20 -31.59
N ASN A 28 -12.86 -7.74 -30.44
CA ASN A 28 -13.68 -7.42 -29.27
C ASN A 28 -13.56 -5.94 -28.85
N SER A 29 -14.40 -5.52 -27.89
CA SER A 29 -14.53 -4.12 -27.44
C SER A 29 -13.30 -3.53 -26.73
N TRP A 30 -12.21 -4.30 -26.59
CA TRP A 30 -11.03 -3.97 -25.80
C TRP A 30 -9.77 -3.69 -26.63
N SER A 31 -9.89 -3.64 -27.96
CA SER A 31 -8.80 -3.29 -28.90
C SER A 31 -8.14 -1.93 -28.64
N LYS A 32 -8.76 -1.08 -27.83
CA LYS A 32 -8.32 0.27 -27.47
C LYS A 32 -7.29 0.39 -26.32
N TYR A 33 -6.86 -0.71 -25.70
CA TYR A 33 -5.93 -0.69 -24.56
C TYR A 33 -4.57 -1.33 -24.90
N GLY A 34 -3.45 -0.63 -24.66
CA GLY A 34 -2.07 -1.06 -24.96
C GLY A 34 -1.41 -1.95 -23.89
N ILE A 35 -0.23 -2.50 -24.20
CA ILE A 35 0.65 -3.27 -23.31
C ILE A 35 2.00 -2.54 -23.32
N SER A 36 2.57 -2.14 -22.19
CA SER A 36 3.91 -1.53 -22.15
C SER A 36 4.98 -2.47 -21.59
N VAL A 37 6.22 -2.31 -22.07
CA VAL A 37 7.49 -2.61 -21.40
C VAL A 37 8.27 -1.29 -21.47
N GLY A 38 9.28 -1.02 -20.64
CA GLY A 38 9.90 0.31 -20.60
C GLY A 38 9.09 1.29 -19.74
N THR A 39 9.65 1.73 -18.63
CA THR A 39 9.11 2.85 -17.84
C THR A 39 10.18 3.89 -17.58
N LYS A 40 9.80 5.16 -17.37
CA LYS A 40 10.71 6.22 -16.89
C LYS A 40 11.56 5.83 -15.67
N ALA A 41 11.12 4.88 -14.84
CA ALA A 41 11.91 4.35 -13.74
C ALA A 41 13.11 3.51 -14.20
N GLU A 42 12.97 2.77 -15.31
CA GLU A 42 14.04 1.97 -15.92
C GLU A 42 15.04 2.86 -16.69
N LEU A 43 14.60 4.00 -17.25
CA LEU A 43 15.51 5.00 -17.82
C LEU A 43 16.54 5.52 -16.80
N ALA A 44 16.16 5.68 -15.53
CA ALA A 44 17.07 6.13 -14.48
C ALA A 44 18.25 5.16 -14.22
N GLU A 45 18.11 3.91 -14.66
CA GLU A 45 19.13 2.87 -14.56
C GLU A 45 19.90 2.65 -15.88
N ALA A 46 19.54 3.38 -16.95
CA ALA A 46 20.17 3.29 -18.27
C ALA A 46 21.43 4.16 -18.36
N THR A 47 22.37 3.76 -19.21
CA THR A 47 23.62 4.50 -19.45
C THR A 47 23.46 5.43 -20.65
N LEU A 48 23.80 6.71 -20.51
CA LEU A 48 23.88 7.66 -21.62
C LEU A 48 24.94 7.19 -22.61
N ALA A 49 24.52 6.86 -23.84
CA ALA A 49 25.37 6.35 -24.89
C ALA A 49 25.71 7.43 -25.95
N TYR A 50 24.84 8.43 -26.11
CA TYR A 50 25.05 9.51 -27.07
C TYR A 50 24.31 10.78 -26.67
N THR A 51 24.92 11.93 -26.96
CA THR A 51 24.29 13.25 -26.89
C THR A 51 24.64 14.01 -28.15
N SER A 52 23.65 14.58 -28.84
CA SER A 52 23.88 15.37 -30.05
C SER A 52 24.36 16.79 -29.73
N ARG A 53 24.72 17.55 -30.77
CA ARG A 53 24.71 19.01 -30.68
C ARG A 53 23.30 19.55 -30.41
N ILE A 54 23.22 20.84 -30.08
CA ILE A 54 21.96 21.58 -30.02
C ILE A 54 21.55 21.99 -31.44
N PHE A 55 20.29 21.77 -31.80
CA PHE A 55 19.69 22.21 -33.05
C PHE A 55 18.83 23.44 -32.80
N THR A 56 19.05 24.50 -33.59
CA THR A 56 18.40 25.80 -33.44
C THR A 56 17.55 26.14 -34.68
N PRO A 57 16.77 27.24 -34.72
CA PRO A 57 16.07 27.62 -35.94
C PRO A 57 17.08 27.84 -37.07
N TYR A 58 16.71 27.42 -38.28
CA TYR A 58 17.55 27.52 -39.48
C TYR A 58 18.84 26.68 -39.48
N THR A 59 19.02 25.74 -38.53
CA THR A 59 20.09 24.74 -38.66
C THR A 59 19.74 23.77 -39.78
N ASN A 60 20.31 23.99 -40.96
CA ASN A 60 20.23 23.06 -42.08
C ASN A 60 21.24 21.91 -41.91
N ILE A 61 21.19 21.25 -40.76
CA ILE A 61 22.17 20.27 -40.31
C ILE A 61 21.44 18.97 -39.97
N VAL A 62 22.03 17.87 -40.42
CA VAL A 62 21.64 16.52 -40.04
C VAL A 62 22.86 15.87 -39.40
N GLU A 63 22.69 15.29 -38.21
CA GLU A 63 23.75 14.61 -37.49
C GLU A 63 23.53 13.10 -37.54
N SER A 64 24.60 12.31 -37.76
CA SER A 64 24.52 10.85 -37.78
C SER A 64 24.86 10.28 -36.41
N VAL A 65 24.08 9.31 -35.95
CA VAL A 65 24.24 8.62 -34.67
C VAL A 65 24.54 7.14 -34.97
N SER A 66 25.57 6.61 -34.33
CA SER A 66 25.95 5.19 -34.38
C SER A 66 26.45 4.79 -32.99
N ILE A 67 25.82 3.77 -32.43
CA ILE A 67 26.06 3.30 -31.06
C ILE A 67 26.25 1.80 -31.11
N GLU A 68 27.42 1.33 -30.68
CA GLU A 68 27.70 -0.09 -30.52
C GLU A 68 26.91 -0.65 -29.32
N ILE A 69 26.10 -1.68 -29.56
CA ILE A 69 25.30 -2.37 -28.55
C ILE A 69 25.97 -3.70 -28.24
N LYS A 70 26.77 -3.73 -27.17
CA LYS A 70 27.45 -4.95 -26.71
C LYS A 70 26.51 -5.86 -25.92
N LYS A 71 25.73 -5.27 -25.00
CA LYS A 71 24.75 -5.91 -24.13
C LYS A 71 23.72 -4.86 -23.70
N GLY A 72 22.44 -5.16 -23.84
CA GLY A 72 21.37 -4.33 -23.28
C GLY A 72 19.99 -4.80 -23.70
N LYS A 73 18.98 -4.41 -22.92
CA LYS A 73 17.59 -4.83 -23.14
C LYS A 73 16.71 -3.73 -23.70
N THR A 74 17.01 -2.47 -23.39
CA THR A 74 16.18 -1.34 -23.75
C THR A 74 17.02 -0.21 -24.35
N LEU A 75 16.57 0.31 -25.50
CA LEU A 75 17.04 1.53 -26.12
C LEU A 75 16.07 2.65 -25.78
N TRP A 76 16.58 3.79 -25.33
CA TRP A 76 15.80 4.99 -25.08
C TRP A 76 16.28 6.12 -25.98
N LEU A 77 15.34 6.76 -26.67
CA LEU A 77 15.53 7.88 -27.57
C LEU A 77 14.85 9.11 -26.96
N LEU A 78 15.64 10.10 -26.57
CA LEU A 78 15.15 11.31 -25.91
C LEU A 78 15.42 12.55 -26.75
N VAL A 79 14.49 13.50 -26.71
CA VAL A 79 14.70 14.87 -27.21
C VAL A 79 14.35 15.82 -26.08
N GLY A 80 15.29 16.68 -25.69
CA GLY A 80 15.09 17.68 -24.64
C GLY A 80 15.14 19.11 -25.17
N ASP A 81 14.37 20.00 -24.53
CA ASP A 81 14.54 21.45 -24.63
C ASP A 81 15.84 21.87 -23.91
N THR A 82 16.58 22.79 -24.52
CA THR A 82 17.87 23.26 -24.00
C THR A 82 17.77 24.59 -23.23
N GLY A 83 16.54 25.04 -22.92
CA GLY A 83 16.27 26.02 -21.87
C GLY A 83 15.69 27.34 -22.35
N ASP A 84 15.18 27.43 -23.57
CA ASP A 84 14.40 28.58 -24.06
C ASP A 84 12.89 28.32 -24.10
N GLY A 85 12.46 27.14 -23.65
CA GLY A 85 11.08 26.70 -23.65
C GLY A 85 10.72 26.04 -24.97
N ASN A 86 9.81 25.07 -24.93
CA ASN A 86 9.63 24.13 -26.04
C ASN A 86 8.85 24.63 -27.27
N SER A 87 8.86 25.93 -27.58
CA SER A 87 8.04 26.48 -28.66
C SER A 87 8.61 26.17 -30.04
N ASN A 88 7.89 25.31 -30.79
CA ASN A 88 8.28 24.81 -32.12
C ASN A 88 9.47 23.82 -32.08
N ASP A 89 9.67 23.14 -30.96
CA ASP A 89 10.71 22.12 -30.75
C ASP A 89 10.40 20.79 -31.43
N TRP A 90 10.17 20.84 -32.73
CA TRP A 90 9.83 19.67 -33.51
C TRP A 90 11.10 18.94 -33.93
N ALA A 91 11.11 17.64 -33.74
CA ALA A 91 12.31 16.82 -33.83
C ALA A 91 12.05 15.57 -34.66
N VAL A 92 13.07 15.09 -35.36
CA VAL A 92 12.98 13.89 -36.19
C VAL A 92 14.15 12.95 -35.91
N TRP A 93 13.82 11.70 -35.58
CA TRP A 93 14.72 10.55 -35.68
C TRP A 93 14.60 9.99 -37.10
N ILE A 94 15.54 10.30 -37.97
CA ILE A 94 15.54 9.94 -39.40
C ILE A 94 16.15 8.55 -39.59
N ASP A 95 15.43 7.70 -40.32
CA ASP A 95 15.82 6.32 -40.63
C ASP A 95 16.43 5.54 -39.44
N PRO A 96 15.81 5.52 -38.25
CA PRO A 96 16.36 4.80 -37.11
C PRO A 96 16.29 3.29 -37.34
N GLU A 97 17.39 2.59 -37.15
CA GLU A 97 17.51 1.15 -37.39
C GLU A 97 18.38 0.44 -36.34
N PHE A 98 18.03 -0.82 -36.09
CA PHE A 98 18.90 -1.78 -35.45
C PHE A 98 19.68 -2.57 -36.48
N VAL A 99 20.98 -2.74 -36.26
CA VAL A 99 21.85 -3.61 -37.08
C VAL A 99 22.10 -4.90 -36.33
N HIS A 100 21.93 -6.03 -37.02
CA HIS A 100 22.02 -7.37 -36.46
C HIS A 100 23.40 -8.00 -36.71
N LYS A 101 23.74 -9.02 -35.91
CA LYS A 101 25.00 -9.79 -36.00
C LYS A 101 25.27 -10.38 -37.39
N ASP A 102 24.22 -10.70 -38.13
CA ASP A 102 24.28 -11.26 -39.50
C ASP A 102 24.43 -10.19 -40.59
N GLY A 103 24.51 -8.91 -40.20
CA GLY A 103 24.64 -7.76 -41.09
C GLY A 103 23.31 -7.24 -41.65
N THR A 104 22.17 -7.83 -41.29
CA THR A 104 20.85 -7.27 -41.65
C THR A 104 20.50 -6.08 -40.76
N SER A 105 19.55 -5.26 -41.20
CA SER A 105 19.01 -4.18 -40.38
C SER A 105 17.48 -4.20 -40.32
N THR A 106 16.97 -3.79 -39.15
CA THR A 106 15.53 -3.66 -38.89
C THR A 106 15.23 -2.19 -38.58
N PRO A 107 14.43 -1.50 -39.42
CA PRO A 107 13.98 -0.14 -39.12
C PRO A 107 13.13 -0.12 -37.86
N LEU A 108 13.38 0.81 -36.94
CA LEU A 108 12.56 1.01 -35.76
C LEU A 108 11.13 1.44 -36.14
N THR A 109 10.96 2.09 -37.30
CA THR A 109 9.63 2.43 -37.83
C THR A 109 8.81 1.21 -38.26
N ALA A 110 9.41 0.02 -38.33
CA ALA A 110 8.72 -1.25 -38.56
C ALA A 110 8.43 -2.01 -37.25
N LEU A 111 8.89 -1.49 -36.11
CA LEU A 111 8.69 -2.06 -34.78
C LEU A 111 7.61 -1.27 -34.04
N GLU A 112 6.91 -1.96 -33.14
CA GLU A 112 6.09 -1.28 -32.13
C GLU A 112 7.02 -0.82 -31.01
N TRP A 113 6.99 0.47 -30.69
CA TRP A 113 7.69 0.99 -29.52
C TRP A 113 7.02 0.50 -28.24
N ASP A 114 7.82 0.48 -27.18
CA ASP A 114 7.45 0.05 -25.84
C ASP A 114 6.77 1.19 -25.05
N GLU A 115 7.35 2.39 -25.15
CA GLU A 115 6.84 3.67 -24.67
C GLU A 115 7.11 4.76 -25.71
N ALA A 116 6.20 5.71 -25.87
CA ALA A 116 6.40 6.90 -26.70
C ALA A 116 5.57 8.06 -26.13
N GLU A 117 6.25 9.03 -25.52
CA GLU A 117 5.63 10.23 -24.97
C GLU A 117 6.32 11.49 -25.51
N THR A 118 5.54 12.56 -25.64
CA THR A 118 6.02 13.88 -26.04
C THR A 118 5.25 14.95 -25.26
N ALA A 119 5.90 16.05 -24.92
CA ALA A 119 5.30 17.15 -24.16
C ALA A 119 4.16 17.82 -24.94
N TRP A 120 4.23 17.80 -26.27
CA TRP A 120 3.21 18.40 -27.13
C TRP A 120 3.03 17.60 -28.43
N GLY A 121 1.82 17.60 -28.98
CA GLY A 121 1.47 16.85 -30.19
C GLY A 121 1.43 15.33 -29.94
N SER A 122 1.98 14.55 -30.87
CA SER A 122 2.10 13.10 -30.73
C SER A 122 3.40 12.60 -31.35
N VAL A 123 3.98 11.53 -30.81
CA VAL A 123 5.06 10.79 -31.49
C VAL A 123 4.44 10.03 -32.67
N GLN A 124 4.96 10.22 -33.88
CA GLN A 124 4.36 9.66 -35.09
C GLN A 124 5.40 9.06 -36.04
N LEU A 125 5.04 7.94 -36.66
CA LEU A 125 5.82 7.32 -37.72
C LEU A 125 5.59 8.03 -39.05
N ASN A 126 6.68 8.44 -39.68
CA ASN A 126 6.73 9.10 -40.99
C ASN A 126 5.88 10.38 -41.09
N LYS A 127 5.59 11.00 -39.95
CA LYS A 127 4.81 12.25 -39.84
C LYS A 127 5.38 13.14 -38.75
N THR A 128 5.16 14.45 -38.89
CA THR A 128 5.48 15.43 -37.85
C THR A 128 4.64 15.20 -36.59
N CYS A 129 4.97 15.87 -35.50
CA CYS A 129 4.18 15.76 -34.26
C CYS A 129 2.73 16.27 -34.39
N GLU A 130 2.40 17.07 -35.42
CA GLU A 130 1.03 17.49 -35.79
C GLU A 130 0.38 16.60 -36.88
N GLY A 131 1.09 15.59 -37.40
CA GLY A 131 0.57 14.67 -38.41
C GLY A 131 0.78 15.11 -39.87
N GLY A 132 1.61 16.12 -40.11
CA GLY A 132 2.05 16.54 -41.45
C GLY A 132 3.20 15.68 -41.98
N GLU A 133 3.70 16.00 -43.18
CA GLU A 133 4.87 15.32 -43.77
C GLU A 133 6.18 15.78 -43.11
N LEU A 134 7.04 14.83 -42.75
CA LEU A 134 8.37 15.12 -42.20
C LEU A 134 9.27 15.74 -43.25
N HIS A 135 9.85 16.89 -42.93
CA HIS A 135 10.81 17.58 -43.78
C HIS A 135 12.01 18.00 -42.97
N VAL A 136 13.19 17.76 -43.52
CA VAL A 136 14.46 18.21 -42.95
C VAL A 136 15.28 18.81 -44.07
N CYS A 137 15.72 20.05 -43.85
CA CYS A 137 16.53 20.77 -44.82
C CYS A 137 15.85 20.92 -46.20
N GLY A 138 14.53 21.05 -46.20
CA GLY A 138 13.68 21.16 -47.40
C GLY A 138 13.45 19.86 -48.14
N ASN A 139 13.91 18.72 -47.61
CA ASN A 139 13.75 17.41 -48.23
C ASN A 139 12.81 16.53 -47.38
N PRO A 140 11.91 15.76 -48.02
CA PRO A 140 11.10 14.79 -47.30
C PRO A 140 11.98 13.68 -46.72
N VAL A 141 11.69 13.27 -45.49
CA VAL A 141 12.41 12.19 -44.79
C VAL A 141 11.45 11.16 -44.20
N ASN A 142 11.96 9.95 -43.97
CA ASN A 142 11.25 8.92 -43.20
C ASN A 142 11.86 8.81 -41.81
N GLY A 143 11.05 8.41 -40.83
CA GLY A 143 11.52 8.35 -39.45
C GLY A 143 10.42 8.46 -38.42
N ILE A 144 10.80 8.94 -37.25
CA ILE A 144 9.90 9.16 -36.12
C ILE A 144 9.90 10.66 -35.80
N GLY A 145 8.77 11.32 -36.03
CA GLY A 145 8.54 12.71 -35.67
C GLY A 145 8.05 12.84 -34.24
N THR A 146 8.59 13.82 -33.51
CA THR A 146 8.28 14.08 -32.11
C THR A 146 8.43 15.57 -31.78
N HIS A 147 8.19 15.94 -30.53
CA HIS A 147 8.39 17.29 -30.00
C HIS A 147 9.15 17.23 -28.67
N ALA A 148 9.95 18.23 -28.32
CA ALA A 148 10.63 18.26 -27.02
C ALA A 148 9.70 18.72 -25.86
N ASP A 149 9.80 18.19 -24.65
CA ASP A 149 10.56 16.99 -24.28
C ASP A 149 9.86 15.72 -24.80
N SER A 150 10.62 14.74 -25.25
CA SER A 150 10.08 13.42 -25.59
C SER A 150 10.97 12.27 -25.17
N ILE A 151 10.33 11.12 -25.02
CA ILE A 151 10.94 9.84 -24.68
C ILE A 151 10.29 8.75 -25.52
N ILE A 152 11.10 7.93 -26.18
CA ILE A 152 10.66 6.79 -26.98
C ILE A 152 11.54 5.60 -26.61
N SER A 153 10.96 4.44 -26.34
CA SER A 153 11.71 3.25 -25.96
C SER A 153 11.43 2.06 -26.87
N TYR A 154 12.44 1.22 -27.04
CA TYR A 154 12.36 -0.04 -27.77
C TYR A 154 13.13 -1.12 -27.03
N ALA A 155 12.52 -2.30 -26.92
CA ALA A 155 13.25 -3.52 -26.63
C ALA A 155 14.32 -3.77 -27.69
N ILE A 156 15.51 -4.15 -27.24
CA ILE A 156 16.65 -4.50 -28.07
C ILE A 156 16.63 -6.03 -28.29
N PRO A 157 16.41 -6.53 -29.53
CA PRO A 157 16.55 -7.95 -29.81
C PRO A 157 17.98 -8.46 -29.57
N GLU A 158 18.14 -9.69 -29.08
CA GLU A 158 19.48 -10.27 -28.78
C GLU A 158 20.44 -10.34 -29.98
N SER A 159 19.88 -10.31 -31.18
CA SER A 159 20.64 -10.30 -32.44
C SER A 159 21.25 -8.95 -32.76
N VAL A 160 20.86 -7.86 -32.10
CA VAL A 160 21.33 -6.50 -32.40
C VAL A 160 22.75 -6.27 -31.86
N THR A 161 23.57 -5.59 -32.66
CA THR A 161 24.94 -5.18 -32.31
C THR A 161 25.17 -3.68 -32.43
N GLU A 162 24.28 -2.95 -33.08
CA GLU A 162 24.41 -1.51 -33.28
C GLU A 162 23.03 -0.87 -33.42
N PHE A 163 22.89 0.35 -32.89
CA PHE A 163 21.80 1.25 -33.24
C PHE A 163 22.35 2.39 -34.09
N ARG A 164 21.66 2.70 -35.20
CA ARG A 164 22.02 3.82 -36.08
C ARG A 164 20.80 4.65 -36.42
N CYS A 165 21.00 5.96 -36.55
CA CYS A 165 20.01 6.86 -37.13
C CYS A 165 20.67 8.16 -37.60
N LYS A 166 19.87 9.09 -38.09
CA LYS A 166 20.22 10.50 -38.15
C LYS A 166 19.23 11.32 -37.32
N VAL A 167 19.67 12.46 -36.83
CA VAL A 167 18.83 13.36 -36.02
C VAL A 167 18.89 14.79 -36.57
N ALA A 168 17.75 15.47 -36.53
CA ALA A 168 17.61 16.86 -36.93
C ALA A 168 16.32 17.48 -36.36
N ALA A 169 16.27 18.81 -36.34
CA ALA A 169 15.01 19.53 -36.16
C ALA A 169 14.13 19.40 -37.42
N ASP A 170 12.82 19.24 -37.22
CA ASP A 170 11.85 19.22 -38.31
C ASP A 170 11.63 20.65 -38.85
N ASP A 171 11.63 20.81 -40.18
CA ASP A 171 11.42 22.10 -40.84
C ASP A 171 10.07 22.73 -40.44
N GLY A 172 9.06 21.90 -40.20
CA GLY A 172 7.72 22.30 -39.77
C GLY A 172 7.70 23.00 -38.42
N GLY A 173 8.69 22.81 -37.54
CA GLY A 173 8.91 23.62 -36.34
C GLY A 173 10.00 24.67 -36.55
N ALA A 174 11.17 24.24 -37.03
CA ALA A 174 12.39 25.04 -37.10
C ALA A 174 12.31 26.23 -38.06
N TRP A 175 11.48 26.18 -39.10
CA TRP A 175 11.37 27.24 -40.10
C TRP A 175 10.10 28.11 -39.95
N ARG A 176 9.32 27.90 -38.88
CA ARG A 176 8.17 28.77 -38.59
C ARG A 176 8.61 30.20 -38.30
N SER A 177 7.77 31.16 -38.69
CA SER A 177 8.01 32.57 -38.40
C SER A 177 8.01 32.78 -36.88
N GLY A 178 9.11 33.29 -36.33
CA GLY A 178 9.29 33.45 -34.89
C GLY A 178 9.64 32.15 -34.15
N SER A 179 10.11 31.11 -34.86
CA SER A 179 10.59 29.88 -34.24
C SER A 179 11.75 30.15 -33.28
N ALA A 180 11.69 29.48 -32.13
CA ALA A 180 12.72 29.45 -31.10
C ALA A 180 13.12 27.99 -30.82
N THR A 181 13.10 27.12 -31.84
CA THR A 181 13.53 25.72 -31.69
C THR A 181 14.89 25.63 -31.00
N SER A 182 15.04 24.89 -29.92
CA SER A 182 16.34 24.63 -29.30
C SER A 182 16.40 23.25 -28.65
N ILE A 183 16.62 22.23 -29.48
CA ILE A 183 16.52 20.82 -29.08
C ILE A 183 17.86 20.10 -29.05
N GLN A 184 17.98 19.10 -28.16
CA GLN A 184 19.11 18.18 -28.10
C GLN A 184 18.61 16.73 -28.03
N PHE A 185 19.27 15.84 -28.76
CA PHE A 185 18.95 14.42 -28.80
C PHE A 185 19.89 13.66 -27.87
N GLU A 186 19.33 12.70 -27.14
CA GLU A 186 20.09 11.79 -26.30
C GLU A 186 19.66 10.35 -26.56
N VAL A 187 20.60 9.42 -26.46
CA VAL A 187 20.33 7.99 -26.55
C VAL A 187 20.88 7.30 -25.33
N TYR A 188 20.04 6.52 -24.65
CA TYR A 188 20.44 5.70 -23.51
C TYR A 188 20.28 4.22 -23.85
N VAL A 189 21.19 3.40 -23.34
CA VAL A 189 21.13 1.94 -23.45
C VAL A 189 21.22 1.35 -22.05
N GLU A 190 20.26 0.49 -21.70
CA GLU A 190 20.32 -0.28 -20.45
C GLU A 190 21.42 -1.33 -20.58
N SER A 191 22.60 -1.10 -19.98
CA SER A 191 23.67 -2.09 -19.97
C SER A 191 23.54 -2.99 -18.73
N LYS A 192 23.54 -4.30 -18.96
CA LYS A 192 23.72 -5.33 -17.92
C LYS A 192 24.98 -4.97 -17.14
N ARG A 193 24.84 -4.45 -15.90
CA ARG A 193 25.94 -3.94 -15.07
C ARG A 193 27.13 -4.90 -15.16
N ASP A 194 28.23 -4.45 -15.74
CA ASP A 194 29.41 -5.28 -15.96
C ASP A 194 29.98 -5.74 -14.61
N GLU A 195 29.95 -7.04 -14.34
CA GLU A 195 30.42 -7.61 -13.07
C GLU A 195 31.88 -7.23 -12.77
N ALA A 196 32.70 -7.10 -13.83
CA ALA A 196 34.08 -6.63 -13.70
C ALA A 196 34.15 -5.18 -13.20
N PHE A 197 33.24 -4.32 -13.67
CA PHE A 197 33.11 -2.94 -13.20
C PHE A 197 32.66 -2.91 -11.74
N ILE A 198 31.62 -3.66 -11.35
CA ILE A 198 31.15 -3.73 -9.96
C ILE A 198 32.28 -4.19 -9.03
N ASN A 199 33.04 -5.22 -9.42
CA ASN A 199 34.17 -5.70 -8.62
C ASN A 199 35.28 -4.65 -8.50
N THR A 200 35.54 -3.89 -9.56
CA THR A 200 36.47 -2.74 -9.50
C THR A 200 35.97 -1.68 -8.52
N GLN A 201 34.67 -1.34 -8.53
CA GLN A 201 34.10 -0.40 -7.58
C GLN A 201 34.18 -0.91 -6.13
N ARG A 202 33.99 -2.22 -5.91
CA ARG A 202 34.19 -2.85 -4.59
C ARG A 202 35.63 -2.70 -4.09
N ASP A 203 36.61 -3.00 -4.94
CA ASP A 203 38.03 -2.89 -4.58
C ASP A 203 38.42 -1.43 -4.28
N LEU A 204 37.93 -0.47 -5.07
CA LEU A 204 38.15 0.96 -4.84
C LEU A 204 37.47 1.45 -3.54
N ALA A 205 36.23 1.01 -3.29
CA ALA A 205 35.51 1.36 -2.07
C ALA A 205 36.20 0.83 -0.81
N LEU A 206 36.77 -0.37 -0.86
CA LEU A 206 37.61 -0.94 0.21
C LEU A 206 38.90 -0.14 0.43
N ALA A 207 39.46 0.46 -0.63
CA ALA A 207 40.60 1.36 -0.55
C ALA A 207 40.24 2.77 -0.06
N GLY A 208 38.96 3.05 0.19
CA GLY A 208 38.46 4.33 0.69
C GLY A 208 38.09 5.35 -0.40
N ASP A 209 37.97 4.92 -1.65
CA ASP A 209 37.51 5.78 -2.75
C ASP A 209 36.03 6.17 -2.54
N ARG A 210 35.74 7.48 -2.53
CA ARG A 210 34.40 7.98 -2.22
C ARG A 210 33.42 7.80 -3.36
N ASP A 211 33.86 8.00 -4.60
CA ASP A 211 33.00 7.91 -5.78
C ASP A 211 32.54 6.45 -5.96
N ALA A 212 33.44 5.50 -5.69
CA ALA A 212 33.10 4.09 -5.69
C ALA A 212 32.12 3.71 -4.56
N GLN A 213 32.27 4.31 -3.36
CA GLN A 213 31.32 4.10 -2.27
C GLN A 213 29.94 4.70 -2.59
N ASP A 214 29.89 5.91 -3.15
CA ASP A 214 28.65 6.55 -3.58
C ASP A 214 27.95 5.73 -4.67
N TYR A 215 28.71 5.21 -5.65
CA TYR A 215 28.18 4.29 -6.65
C TYR A 215 27.56 3.03 -6.02
N LEU A 216 28.22 2.42 -5.04
CA LEU A 216 27.70 1.21 -4.39
C LEU A 216 26.44 1.51 -3.56
N LEU A 217 26.31 2.71 -3.00
CA LEU A 217 25.10 3.13 -2.27
C LEU A 217 23.85 3.16 -3.16
N GLU A 218 23.98 3.33 -4.48
CA GLU A 218 22.83 3.38 -5.40
C GLU A 218 22.05 2.07 -5.51
N SER A 219 22.55 0.97 -4.91
CA SER A 219 21.91 -0.34 -4.97
C SER A 219 21.85 -1.03 -3.61
N GLN A 220 20.87 -1.91 -3.44
CA GLN A 220 20.71 -2.72 -2.22
C GLN A 220 21.92 -3.64 -1.99
N GLU A 221 22.43 -4.29 -3.04
CA GLU A 221 23.59 -5.18 -2.94
C GLU A 221 24.89 -4.41 -2.66
N GLY A 222 25.11 -3.26 -3.32
CA GLY A 222 26.28 -2.43 -3.06
C GLY A 222 26.24 -1.84 -1.65
N SER A 223 25.08 -1.38 -1.18
CA SER A 223 24.89 -0.93 0.19
C SER A 223 25.16 -2.05 1.20
N LEU A 224 24.69 -3.28 0.95
CA LEU A 224 24.99 -4.44 1.79
C LEU A 224 26.50 -4.73 1.82
N PHE A 225 27.17 -4.66 0.67
CA PHE A 225 28.62 -4.81 0.60
C PHE A 225 29.36 -3.80 1.49
N LEU A 226 28.98 -2.51 1.42
CA LEU A 226 29.56 -1.46 2.25
C LEU A 226 29.34 -1.75 3.75
N LEU A 227 28.12 -2.15 4.14
CA LEU A 227 27.78 -2.50 5.52
C LEU A 227 28.60 -3.67 6.09
N GLU A 228 29.03 -4.58 5.23
CA GLU A 228 29.74 -5.81 5.61
C GLU A 228 31.26 -5.68 5.57
N HIS A 229 31.81 -4.84 4.69
CA HIS A 229 33.24 -4.84 4.39
C HIS A 229 33.93 -3.49 4.56
N VAL A 230 33.18 -2.39 4.72
CA VAL A 230 33.73 -1.04 4.85
C VAL A 230 33.45 -0.49 6.25
N GLU A 231 34.46 0.14 6.87
CA GLU A 231 34.27 0.86 8.13
C GLU A 231 33.45 2.13 7.87
N LEU A 232 32.25 2.21 8.48
CA LEU A 232 31.32 3.30 8.22
C LEU A 232 31.74 4.57 8.98
N ASP A 233 32.15 5.58 8.22
CA ASP A 233 32.36 6.92 8.74
C ASP A 233 31.01 7.68 8.89
N SER A 234 31.10 8.93 9.35
CA SER A 234 29.92 9.79 9.56
C SER A 234 29.16 10.09 8.26
N TYR A 235 29.84 10.10 7.12
CA TYR A 235 29.22 10.35 5.82
C TYR A 235 28.39 9.13 5.38
N LEU A 236 29.00 7.94 5.32
CA LEU A 236 28.30 6.71 4.92
C LEU A 236 27.15 6.39 5.87
N THR A 237 27.37 6.59 7.17
CA THR A 237 26.32 6.45 8.20
C THR A 237 25.10 7.31 7.87
N LYS A 238 25.31 8.58 7.52
CA LYS A 238 24.23 9.50 7.17
C LYS A 238 23.52 9.09 5.88
N GLN A 239 24.26 8.63 4.87
CA GLN A 239 23.68 8.18 3.59
C GLN A 239 22.82 6.93 3.77
N LEU A 240 23.31 5.93 4.50
CA LEU A 240 22.60 4.68 4.74
C LEU A 240 21.34 4.90 5.59
N GLN A 241 21.42 5.76 6.61
CA GLN A 241 20.28 6.10 7.46
C GLN A 241 19.18 6.86 6.70
N ALA A 242 19.57 7.74 5.77
CA ALA A 242 18.64 8.55 4.97
C ALA A 242 18.30 7.91 3.61
N HIS A 243 18.69 6.67 3.38
CA HIS A 243 18.58 6.04 2.07
C HIS A 243 17.11 5.91 1.61
N LYS A 244 16.84 6.18 0.32
CA LYS A 244 15.48 6.15 -0.24
C LYS A 244 14.84 4.75 -0.16
N ASP A 245 15.65 3.71 -0.33
CA ASP A 245 15.23 2.32 -0.28
C ASP A 245 15.04 1.84 1.18
N LEU A 246 13.88 1.27 1.47
CA LEU A 246 13.54 0.74 2.80
C LEU A 246 14.45 -0.43 3.20
N ALA A 247 14.81 -1.30 2.27
CA ALA A 247 15.65 -2.46 2.54
C ALA A 247 17.06 -2.05 2.99
N VAL A 248 17.63 -1.03 2.36
CA VAL A 248 18.95 -0.49 2.73
C VAL A 248 18.92 0.09 4.15
N ARG A 249 17.89 0.86 4.48
CA ARG A 249 17.69 1.39 5.84
C ARG A 249 17.56 0.25 6.85
N ALA A 250 16.74 -0.77 6.56
CA ALA A 250 16.58 -1.93 7.42
C ALA A 250 17.90 -2.72 7.60
N PHE A 251 18.71 -2.89 6.56
CA PHE A 251 20.02 -3.54 6.69
C PHE A 251 20.95 -2.75 7.60
N PHE A 252 20.97 -1.42 7.47
CA PHE A 252 21.77 -0.55 8.32
C PHE A 252 21.29 -0.61 9.78
N ASP A 253 19.97 -0.50 10.00
CA ASP A 253 19.32 -0.56 11.31
C ASP A 253 19.59 -1.89 12.03
N ASN A 254 19.63 -2.99 11.27
CA ASN A 254 19.90 -4.33 11.78
C ASN A 254 21.41 -4.67 11.85
N ALA A 255 22.30 -3.76 11.48
CA ALA A 255 23.75 -4.01 11.52
C ALA A 255 24.29 -4.29 12.92
N ARG A 256 23.56 -3.90 13.96
CA ARG A 256 23.93 -4.12 15.36
C ARG A 256 22.84 -4.96 16.01
N ALA A 257 23.10 -6.25 16.19
CA ALA A 257 22.23 -7.12 16.97
C ALA A 257 22.03 -6.55 18.38
N GLN A 258 20.79 -6.55 18.87
CA GLN A 258 20.47 -6.08 20.22
C GLN A 258 19.99 -7.24 21.07
N SER A 259 20.64 -7.44 22.21
CA SER A 259 20.14 -8.36 23.22
C SER A 259 18.83 -7.84 23.81
N VAL A 260 17.88 -8.74 24.06
CA VAL A 260 16.68 -8.43 24.86
C VAL A 260 17.13 -7.96 26.26
N PRO A 261 16.77 -6.74 26.71
CA PRO A 261 17.10 -6.28 28.05
C PRO A 261 16.44 -7.15 29.12
N GLU A 262 17.17 -7.59 30.14
CA GLU A 262 16.57 -8.41 31.23
C GLU A 262 15.46 -7.66 31.99
N SER A 263 15.52 -6.33 32.04
CA SER A 263 14.51 -5.48 32.68
C SER A 263 13.13 -5.57 32.04
N ILE A 264 13.02 -5.94 30.75
CA ILE A 264 11.72 -5.98 30.06
C ILE A 264 10.73 -6.97 30.70
N PHE A 265 11.24 -8.05 31.30
CA PHE A 265 10.40 -9.07 31.94
C PHE A 265 9.70 -8.57 33.21
N ALA A 266 10.09 -7.40 33.74
CA ALA A 266 9.42 -6.76 34.87
C ALA A 266 8.21 -5.89 34.46
N PHE A 267 8.07 -5.58 33.16
CA PHE A 267 6.99 -4.73 32.67
C PHE A 267 5.70 -5.52 32.48
N THR A 268 4.57 -4.88 32.82
CA THR A 268 3.23 -5.38 32.47
C THR A 268 2.77 -4.64 31.22
N GLY A 269 2.53 -5.38 30.14
CA GLY A 269 2.09 -4.81 28.87
C GLY A 269 0.58 -4.51 28.86
N SER A 270 0.20 -3.42 28.19
CA SER A 270 -1.17 -3.03 27.91
C SER A 270 -1.55 -3.40 26.48
N THR A 271 -2.55 -4.26 26.31
CA THR A 271 -3.06 -4.68 24.99
C THR A 271 -3.60 -3.52 24.17
N ALA A 272 -4.27 -2.56 24.83
CA ALA A 272 -4.79 -1.35 24.20
C ALA A 272 -3.66 -0.47 23.64
N ARG A 273 -2.64 -0.14 24.46
CA ARG A 273 -1.48 0.62 24.00
C ARG A 273 -0.68 -0.14 22.95
N GLY A 274 -0.58 -1.47 23.08
CA GLY A 274 0.09 -2.32 22.11
C GLY A 274 -0.52 -2.24 20.72
N GLN A 275 -1.86 -2.22 20.63
CA GLN A 275 -2.59 -2.04 19.38
C GLN A 275 -2.31 -0.67 18.74
N GLU A 276 -2.27 0.39 19.54
CA GLU A 276 -1.92 1.74 19.06
C GLU A 276 -0.48 1.82 18.55
N LEU A 277 0.47 1.25 19.31
CA LEU A 277 1.88 1.21 18.93
C LEU A 277 2.11 0.38 17.66
N TYR A 278 1.41 -0.75 17.51
CA TYR A 278 1.45 -1.60 16.32
C TYR A 278 1.08 -0.83 15.04
N ARG A 279 0.13 0.11 15.13
CA ARG A 279 -0.32 0.95 14.00
C ARG A 279 0.47 2.25 13.85
N GLY A 280 0.87 2.84 14.97
CA GLY A 280 1.50 4.15 15.05
C GLY A 280 3.01 4.03 15.07
N LYS A 281 3.60 4.31 16.23
CA LYS A 281 5.06 4.44 16.40
C LYS A 281 5.85 3.23 15.91
N GLY A 282 5.38 2.02 16.20
CA GLY A 282 6.04 0.79 15.74
C GLY A 282 5.82 0.52 14.25
N SER A 283 4.74 1.07 13.66
CA SER A 283 4.39 0.90 12.24
C SER A 283 4.40 -0.56 11.75
N CYS A 284 4.25 -1.52 12.67
CA CYS A 284 4.32 -2.96 12.40
C CYS A 284 3.25 -3.37 11.37
N PHE A 285 2.07 -2.74 11.44
CA PHE A 285 0.97 -2.90 10.49
C PHE A 285 1.35 -2.65 9.03
N SER A 286 2.35 -1.79 8.75
CA SER A 286 2.79 -1.51 7.37
C SER A 286 3.37 -2.75 6.68
N CYS A 287 3.93 -3.68 7.45
CA CYS A 287 4.59 -4.87 6.96
C CYS A 287 3.86 -6.15 7.31
N HIS A 288 3.14 -6.18 8.43
CA HIS A 288 2.50 -7.38 8.96
C HIS A 288 0.98 -7.29 8.92
N VAL A 289 0.34 -8.36 8.45
CA VAL A 289 -1.09 -8.59 8.63
C VAL A 289 -1.35 -8.96 10.08
N PHE A 290 -2.40 -8.39 10.64
CA PHE A 290 -3.06 -8.88 11.84
C PHE A 290 -4.56 -8.80 11.58
N ASP A 291 -5.25 -9.91 11.73
CA ASP A 291 -6.69 -10.02 11.51
C ASP A 291 -7.17 -9.60 10.12
N GLY A 292 -6.42 -10.03 9.10
CA GLY A 292 -6.73 -9.70 7.72
C GLY A 292 -6.43 -8.26 7.33
N ILE A 293 -5.82 -7.46 8.22
CA ILE A 293 -5.48 -6.06 7.94
C ILE A 293 -4.00 -5.79 8.18
N GLY A 294 -3.34 -5.20 7.18
CA GLY A 294 -1.93 -4.82 7.23
C GLY A 294 -1.17 -5.16 5.95
N GLY A 295 0.14 -5.01 6.00
CA GLY A 295 1.03 -5.34 4.89
C GLY A 295 1.32 -6.83 4.77
N LEU A 296 1.63 -7.28 3.54
CA LEU A 296 2.04 -8.66 3.25
C LEU A 296 3.56 -8.80 3.10
N LEU A 297 4.34 -7.80 3.53
CA LEU A 297 5.80 -7.83 3.41
C LEU A 297 6.39 -8.84 4.39
N GLY A 298 5.94 -8.80 5.65
CA GLY A 298 6.24 -9.74 6.74
C GLY A 298 5.14 -10.80 6.97
N PRO A 299 5.37 -11.74 7.91
CA PRO A 299 4.42 -12.79 8.27
C PRO A 299 3.10 -12.25 8.82
N ASP A 300 2.02 -12.99 8.58
CA ASP A 300 0.74 -12.79 9.24
C ASP A 300 0.89 -13.13 10.73
N LEU A 301 0.56 -12.17 11.60
CA LEU A 301 0.71 -12.25 13.04
C LEU A 301 -0.61 -12.59 13.76
N SER A 302 -1.71 -12.80 13.04
CA SER A 302 -3.04 -13.04 13.63
C SER A 302 -3.07 -14.24 14.59
N THR A 303 -2.28 -15.27 14.30
CA THR A 303 -2.18 -16.50 15.11
C THR A 303 -0.82 -16.62 15.80
N ILE A 304 -0.10 -15.50 15.99
CA ILE A 304 1.29 -15.56 16.49
C ILE A 304 1.35 -16.12 17.91
N ARG A 305 0.34 -15.85 18.75
CA ARG A 305 0.20 -16.35 20.12
C ARG A 305 0.20 -17.87 20.24
N ASP A 306 -0.24 -18.58 19.20
CA ASP A 306 -0.34 -20.04 19.22
C ASP A 306 1.03 -20.71 19.04
N LYS A 307 2.02 -19.96 18.54
CA LYS A 307 3.35 -20.45 18.17
C LYS A 307 4.48 -19.83 18.99
N HIS A 308 4.24 -18.68 19.62
CA HIS A 308 5.26 -17.87 20.27
C HIS A 308 4.86 -17.44 21.67
N ASN A 309 5.87 -17.28 22.53
CA ASN A 309 5.74 -16.69 23.86
C ASN A 309 6.37 -15.28 23.90
N ALA A 310 6.18 -14.56 24.99
CA ALA A 310 6.68 -13.19 25.15
C ALA A 310 8.19 -13.07 24.89
N HIS A 311 9.00 -14.01 25.40
CA HIS A 311 10.44 -14.01 25.17
C HIS A 311 10.79 -14.07 23.69
N SER A 312 10.16 -14.97 22.93
CA SER A 312 10.40 -15.09 21.49
C SER A 312 9.93 -13.87 20.69
N ILE A 313 8.84 -13.20 21.11
CA ILE A 313 8.39 -11.95 20.49
C ILE A 313 9.37 -10.81 20.80
N TYR A 314 9.86 -10.72 22.05
CA TYR A 314 10.90 -9.76 22.41
C TYR A 314 12.16 -9.96 21.56
N THR A 315 12.63 -11.20 21.41
CA THR A 315 13.77 -11.51 20.54
C THR A 315 13.50 -11.06 19.11
N ALA A 316 12.33 -11.35 18.55
CA ALA A 316 11.99 -10.92 17.19
C ALA A 316 11.95 -9.40 17.00
N ILE A 317 11.54 -8.63 18.03
CA ILE A 317 11.47 -7.17 17.97
C ILE A 317 12.84 -6.51 18.21
N TYR A 318 13.66 -7.03 19.14
CA TYR A 318 14.99 -6.47 19.43
C TYR A 318 16.06 -6.94 18.43
N ASP A 319 15.99 -8.20 17.99
CA ASP A 319 16.92 -8.79 17.04
C ASP A 319 16.17 -9.50 15.90
N PRO A 320 15.59 -8.76 14.94
CA PRO A 320 14.76 -9.33 13.88
C PRO A 320 15.50 -10.28 12.93
N GLN A 321 16.84 -10.32 12.99
CA GLN A 321 17.70 -11.20 12.21
C GLN A 321 18.12 -12.47 12.96
N ALA A 322 17.82 -12.59 14.27
CA ALA A 322 18.12 -13.79 15.06
C ALA A 322 17.42 -15.05 14.52
N ALA A 323 16.20 -14.88 14.00
CA ALA A 323 15.44 -15.94 13.34
C ALA A 323 14.42 -15.33 12.38
N ILE A 324 14.68 -15.44 11.07
CA ILE A 324 13.76 -15.00 10.02
C ILE A 324 12.77 -16.14 9.74
N ALA A 325 11.47 -15.82 9.69
CA ALA A 325 10.43 -16.80 9.42
C ALA A 325 10.58 -17.46 8.03
N ILE A 326 10.26 -18.74 7.94
CA ILE A 326 10.25 -19.50 6.68
C ILE A 326 9.30 -18.83 5.67
N GLY A 327 9.76 -18.64 4.43
CA GLY A 327 9.04 -17.92 3.37
C GLY A 327 9.28 -16.41 3.37
N TYR A 328 10.05 -15.90 4.34
CA TYR A 328 10.43 -14.49 4.47
C TYR A 328 11.95 -14.31 4.50
N GLU A 329 12.72 -15.37 4.24
CA GLU A 329 14.17 -15.29 4.06
C GLU A 329 14.49 -14.38 2.87
N ASN A 330 15.58 -13.64 3.00
CA ASN A 330 16.01 -12.72 1.97
C ASN A 330 17.07 -13.35 1.08
N TRP A 331 16.97 -13.10 -0.22
CA TRP A 331 17.83 -13.64 -1.26
C TRP A 331 18.21 -12.56 -2.25
N ILE A 332 19.46 -12.58 -2.70
CA ILE A 332 19.86 -11.93 -3.94
C ILE A 332 19.85 -13.02 -5.02
N ILE A 333 18.99 -12.87 -6.01
CA ILE A 333 18.91 -13.74 -7.18
C ILE A 333 19.49 -13.00 -8.37
N GLU A 334 20.47 -13.61 -9.02
CA GLU A 334 21.05 -13.14 -10.26
C GLU A 334 20.54 -14.00 -11.42
N LEU A 335 20.08 -13.34 -12.48
CA LEU A 335 19.64 -14.01 -13.70
C LEU A 335 20.82 -14.17 -14.68
N ASN A 336 20.67 -15.08 -15.64
CA ASN A 336 21.61 -15.28 -16.75
C ASN A 336 21.78 -14.02 -17.58
N ASP A 337 20.77 -13.16 -17.63
CA ASP A 337 20.79 -11.84 -18.26
C ASP A 337 21.42 -10.74 -17.36
N GLY A 338 21.87 -11.09 -16.16
CA GLY A 338 22.55 -10.25 -15.16
C GLY A 338 21.66 -9.33 -14.36
N LYS A 339 20.33 -9.38 -14.56
CA LYS A 339 19.40 -8.72 -13.66
C LYS A 339 19.52 -9.34 -12.27
N ARG A 340 19.52 -8.48 -11.24
CA ARG A 340 19.61 -8.90 -9.85
C ARG A 340 18.37 -8.49 -9.07
N PHE A 341 17.86 -9.40 -8.25
CA PHE A 341 16.67 -9.18 -7.42
C PHE A 341 17.02 -9.43 -5.96
N PHE A 342 16.80 -8.44 -5.11
CA PHE A 342 16.67 -8.69 -3.68
C PHE A 342 15.21 -9.05 -3.37
N CYS A 343 14.97 -10.26 -2.86
CA CYS A 343 13.63 -10.80 -2.73
C CYS A 343 13.51 -11.92 -1.69
N SER A 344 12.28 -12.24 -1.30
CA SER A 344 11.95 -13.50 -0.63
C SER A 344 11.40 -14.52 -1.63
N ILE A 345 11.76 -15.79 -1.47
CA ILE A 345 11.23 -16.89 -2.30
C ILE A 345 9.91 -17.35 -1.70
N LEU A 346 8.82 -17.21 -2.45
CA LEU A 346 7.47 -17.59 -2.03
C LEU A 346 7.14 -19.05 -2.34
N ALA A 347 7.62 -19.53 -3.49
CA ALA A 347 7.40 -20.89 -3.95
C ALA A 347 8.49 -21.30 -4.93
N GLU A 348 8.78 -22.60 -4.97
CA GLU A 348 9.83 -23.16 -5.81
C GLU A 348 9.32 -24.35 -6.63
N GLY A 349 9.55 -24.28 -7.94
CA GLY A 349 9.25 -25.29 -8.95
C GLY A 349 10.05 -25.00 -10.22
N ASP A 350 9.51 -25.33 -11.40
CA ASP A 350 10.11 -24.92 -12.69
C ASP A 350 10.10 -23.40 -12.86
N VAL A 351 9.13 -22.74 -12.23
CA VAL A 351 9.08 -21.29 -12.02
C VAL A 351 9.27 -21.02 -10.53
N VAL A 352 10.18 -20.10 -10.23
CA VAL A 352 10.46 -19.60 -8.87
C VAL A 352 9.66 -18.33 -8.70
N LEU A 353 8.72 -18.34 -7.77
CA LEU A 353 7.94 -17.16 -7.42
C LEU A 353 8.65 -16.41 -6.31
N VAL A 354 8.95 -15.14 -6.57
CA VAL A 354 9.64 -14.27 -5.61
C VAL A 354 8.86 -13.00 -5.34
N LYS A 355 9.10 -12.39 -4.19
CA LYS A 355 8.55 -11.09 -3.78
C LYS A 355 9.70 -10.15 -3.47
N ASP A 356 9.80 -9.04 -4.19
CA ASP A 356 10.83 -8.04 -3.92
C ASP A 356 10.53 -7.23 -2.64
N SER A 357 11.48 -6.38 -2.23
CA SER A 357 11.34 -5.51 -1.07
C SER A 357 10.22 -4.45 -1.19
N ALA A 358 9.72 -4.19 -2.40
CA ALA A 358 8.56 -3.35 -2.65
C ALA A 358 7.23 -4.14 -2.57
N GLY A 359 7.29 -5.45 -2.32
CA GLY A 359 6.12 -6.33 -2.25
C GLY A 359 5.62 -6.84 -3.60
N LYS A 360 6.29 -6.49 -4.72
CA LYS A 360 5.91 -6.93 -6.06
C LYS A 360 6.35 -8.37 -6.29
N ARG A 361 5.45 -9.16 -6.88
CA ARG A 361 5.69 -10.59 -7.19
C ARG A 361 6.25 -10.77 -8.59
N HIS A 362 7.35 -11.51 -8.70
CA HIS A 362 7.98 -11.90 -9.95
C HIS A 362 7.95 -13.41 -10.13
N ALA A 363 7.82 -13.85 -11.37
CA ALA A 363 7.93 -15.24 -11.77
C ALA A 363 9.19 -15.38 -12.60
N ILE A 364 10.12 -16.21 -12.14
CA ILE A 364 11.43 -16.37 -12.76
C ILE A 364 11.58 -17.85 -13.13
N HIS A 365 11.82 -18.17 -14.40
CA HIS A 365 12.10 -19.55 -14.76
C HIS A 365 13.39 -20.01 -14.09
N LYS A 366 13.40 -21.22 -13.55
CA LYS A 366 14.55 -21.73 -12.80
C LYS A 366 15.82 -21.78 -13.66
N GLU A 367 15.68 -22.03 -14.96
CA GLU A 367 16.76 -22.03 -15.94
C GLU A 367 17.37 -20.64 -16.18
N ASP A 368 16.61 -19.56 -15.95
CA ASP A 368 17.09 -18.18 -16.09
C ASP A 368 17.92 -17.73 -14.91
N ILE A 369 17.98 -18.50 -13.81
CA ILE A 369 18.71 -18.11 -12.60
C ILE A 369 20.16 -18.57 -12.71
N ALA A 370 21.07 -17.60 -12.76
CA ALA A 370 22.50 -17.83 -12.75
C ALA A 370 23.01 -18.18 -11.34
N SER A 371 22.59 -17.41 -10.33
CA SER A 371 23.03 -17.62 -8.96
C SER A 371 22.01 -17.14 -7.93
N ARG A 372 22.11 -17.66 -6.70
CA ARG A 372 21.34 -17.18 -5.55
C ARG A 372 22.24 -17.09 -4.33
N LYS A 373 22.17 -15.98 -3.60
CA LYS A 373 22.90 -15.75 -2.37
C LYS A 373 21.92 -15.41 -1.23
N PRO A 374 21.95 -16.13 -0.10
CA PRO A 374 21.13 -15.77 1.05
C PRO A 374 21.63 -14.45 1.66
N VAL A 375 20.70 -13.62 2.12
CA VAL A 375 20.96 -12.42 2.91
C VAL A 375 20.40 -12.64 4.31
N LEU A 376 21.29 -12.68 5.29
CA LEU A 376 20.93 -13.01 6.68
C LEU A 376 20.34 -11.82 7.45
N ARG A 377 20.30 -10.63 6.84
CA ARG A 377 19.69 -9.44 7.46
C ARG A 377 18.20 -9.40 7.17
N SER A 378 17.42 -9.11 8.21
CA SER A 378 15.97 -8.97 8.12
C SER A 378 15.56 -7.64 7.50
N LEU A 379 14.39 -7.62 6.86
CA LEU A 379 13.70 -6.39 6.44
C LEU A 379 12.91 -5.75 7.59
N MET A 380 12.63 -6.51 8.65
CA MET A 380 11.97 -5.98 9.86
C MET A 380 12.95 -5.10 10.63
N THR A 381 12.54 -3.89 10.96
CA THR A 381 13.35 -2.94 11.73
C THR A 381 13.35 -3.30 13.21
N SER A 382 14.50 -3.11 13.87
CA SER A 382 14.65 -3.39 15.30
C SER A 382 13.96 -2.36 16.19
N ALA A 383 13.73 -2.72 17.45
CA ALA A 383 13.16 -1.83 18.47
C ALA A 383 13.86 -0.46 18.54
N ALA A 384 15.20 -0.45 18.50
CA ALA A 384 15.96 0.80 18.58
C ALA A 384 15.83 1.67 17.33
N ALA A 385 15.77 1.07 16.14
CA ALA A 385 15.55 1.80 14.90
C ALA A 385 14.18 2.49 14.90
N LEU A 386 13.17 1.81 15.44
CA LEU A 386 11.83 2.34 15.66
C LEU A 386 11.71 3.24 16.91
N GLN A 387 12.81 3.43 17.66
CA GLN A 387 12.86 4.18 18.91
C GLN A 387 11.84 3.71 19.96
N LEU A 388 11.52 2.41 19.97
CA LEU A 388 10.60 1.80 20.93
C LEU A 388 11.27 1.67 22.30
N SER A 389 10.55 2.06 23.35
CA SER A 389 10.97 1.81 24.73
C SER A 389 10.68 0.36 25.15
N GLU A 390 11.26 -0.10 26.26
CA GLU A 390 10.95 -1.44 26.82
C GLU A 390 9.46 -1.62 27.11
N GLN A 391 8.79 -0.58 27.64
CA GLN A 391 7.34 -0.60 27.84
C GLN A 391 6.59 -0.69 26.50
N ASP A 392 7.02 0.04 25.46
CA ASP A 392 6.38 -0.05 24.14
C ASP A 392 6.44 -1.48 23.58
N VAL A 393 7.59 -2.15 23.72
CA VAL A 393 7.77 -3.54 23.28
C VAL A 393 6.92 -4.51 24.13
N ALA A 394 6.85 -4.30 25.44
CA ALA A 394 5.98 -5.07 26.35
C ALA A 394 4.49 -4.93 25.97
N ASP A 395 4.04 -3.72 25.62
CA ASP A 395 2.67 -3.46 25.21
C ASP A 395 2.33 -4.12 23.87
N ILE A 396 3.18 -3.96 22.85
CA ILE A 396 3.00 -4.61 21.54
C ILE A 396 2.94 -6.13 21.73
N THR A 397 3.82 -6.69 22.57
CA THR A 397 3.85 -8.12 22.85
C THR A 397 2.58 -8.58 23.56
N ALA A 398 2.09 -7.83 24.54
CA ALA A 398 0.81 -8.12 25.19
C ALA A 398 -0.34 -8.14 24.17
N PHE A 399 -0.40 -7.17 23.25
CA PHE A 399 -1.39 -7.14 22.18
C PHE A 399 -1.31 -8.37 21.25
N LEU A 400 -0.11 -8.73 20.81
CA LEU A 400 0.10 -9.88 19.91
C LEU A 400 -0.22 -11.23 20.56
N LEU A 401 -0.07 -11.33 21.89
CA LEU A 401 -0.34 -12.53 22.66
C LEU A 401 -1.74 -12.59 23.27
N ASP A 402 -2.55 -11.55 23.06
CA ASP A 402 -3.88 -11.41 23.67
C ASP A 402 -4.83 -12.54 23.23
N SER A 403 -5.43 -13.22 24.21
CA SER A 403 -6.49 -14.20 23.97
C SER A 403 -7.83 -13.47 23.86
N ARG A 404 -8.52 -13.65 22.73
CA ARG A 404 -9.84 -13.04 22.51
C ARG A 404 -11.00 -13.81 23.12
N GLU A 405 -10.71 -14.96 23.72
CA GLU A 405 -11.66 -15.66 24.55
C GLU A 405 -11.72 -14.94 25.90
N VAL A 406 -12.81 -14.21 26.10
CA VAL A 406 -13.15 -13.61 27.38
C VAL A 406 -14.22 -14.46 28.04
N GLU A 407 -13.87 -15.03 29.18
CA GLU A 407 -14.83 -15.59 30.13
C GLU A 407 -15.49 -14.43 30.87
N PHE A 408 -16.82 -14.33 30.84
CA PHE A 408 -17.54 -13.35 31.63
C PHE A 408 -17.87 -13.93 32.99
N THR A 409 -17.22 -13.42 34.05
CA THR A 409 -17.44 -13.93 35.41
C THR A 409 -18.48 -13.12 36.20
N HIS A 410 -18.87 -11.96 35.68
CA HIS A 410 -19.85 -11.06 36.32
C HIS A 410 -21.02 -10.77 35.39
N GLU A 411 -22.25 -10.88 35.91
CA GLU A 411 -23.49 -10.43 35.27
C GLU A 411 -24.14 -9.35 36.14
N ILE A 412 -24.55 -8.24 35.52
CA ILE A 412 -25.08 -7.05 36.18
C ILE A 412 -26.42 -6.71 35.54
N ASP A 413 -27.50 -6.66 36.31
CA ASP A 413 -28.74 -6.01 35.88
C ASP A 413 -28.59 -4.51 36.08
N LEU A 414 -28.49 -3.76 34.98
CA LEU A 414 -28.26 -2.32 35.04
C LEU A 414 -29.44 -1.54 35.63
N LEU A 415 -30.62 -2.15 35.75
CA LEU A 415 -31.80 -1.52 36.38
C LEU A 415 -32.00 -1.93 37.85
N GLU A 416 -31.15 -2.81 38.42
CA GLU A 416 -31.29 -3.30 39.80
C GLU A 416 -31.34 -2.16 40.82
N ASN A 417 -30.50 -1.13 40.63
CA ASN A 417 -30.46 0.08 41.46
C ASN A 417 -31.27 1.25 40.86
N GLY A 418 -32.27 0.96 40.03
CA GLY A 418 -33.04 1.98 39.33
C GLY A 418 -32.17 2.81 38.38
N LEU A 419 -32.17 4.13 38.54
CA LEU A 419 -31.37 5.06 37.71
C LEU A 419 -30.11 5.59 38.42
N ASP A 420 -29.81 5.10 39.63
CA ASP A 420 -28.74 5.66 40.46
C ASP A 420 -27.34 5.40 39.90
N ASP A 421 -27.15 4.34 39.11
CA ASP A 421 -25.88 4.01 38.45
C ASP A 421 -25.67 4.75 37.12
N PHE A 422 -26.62 5.62 36.75
CA PHE A 422 -26.60 6.38 35.52
C PHE A 422 -26.40 7.87 35.73
N ALA A 423 -25.83 8.51 34.73
CA ALA A 423 -25.82 9.95 34.54
C ALA A 423 -26.53 10.31 33.23
N PHE A 424 -26.83 11.59 33.04
CA PHE A 424 -27.69 12.07 31.95
C PHE A 424 -26.98 13.15 31.15
N GLN A 425 -27.01 13.03 29.83
CA GLN A 425 -26.67 14.09 28.90
C GLN A 425 -27.95 14.60 28.25
N LEU A 426 -28.51 15.67 28.81
CA LEU A 426 -29.73 16.33 28.35
C LEU A 426 -29.48 17.84 28.22
N PRO A 427 -30.31 18.58 27.47
CA PRO A 427 -30.24 20.04 27.45
C PRO A 427 -30.36 20.63 28.85
N GLU A 428 -29.64 21.74 29.08
CA GLU A 428 -29.64 22.44 30.36
C GLU A 428 -31.07 22.80 30.80
N GLY A 429 -31.38 22.55 32.08
CA GLY A 429 -32.70 22.79 32.66
C GLY A 429 -33.73 21.68 32.44
N THR A 430 -33.38 20.59 31.75
CA THR A 430 -34.25 19.40 31.62
C THR A 430 -34.22 18.59 32.90
N ASP A 431 -35.39 18.25 33.45
CA ASP A 431 -35.50 17.23 34.49
C ASP A 431 -35.39 15.82 33.87
N PRO A 432 -34.38 15.00 34.23
CA PRO A 432 -34.25 13.66 33.70
C PRO A 432 -35.50 12.78 33.91
N ALA A 433 -36.27 13.01 34.97
CA ALA A 433 -37.50 12.26 35.26
C ALA A 433 -38.61 12.52 34.23
N ASP A 434 -38.53 13.61 33.46
CA ASP A 434 -39.46 13.86 32.36
C ASP A 434 -39.15 13.00 31.13
N VAL A 435 -37.90 12.54 31.00
CA VAL A 435 -37.39 11.79 29.86
C VAL A 435 -37.31 10.30 30.15
N TRP A 436 -36.82 9.92 31.33
CA TRP A 436 -36.54 8.54 31.71
C TRP A 436 -37.32 8.17 32.98
N ARG A 437 -38.12 7.11 32.89
CA ARG A 437 -38.93 6.59 34.00
C ARG A 437 -38.84 5.08 34.05
N ILE A 438 -38.80 4.52 35.26
CA ILE A 438 -38.88 3.07 35.47
C ILE A 438 -40.24 2.75 36.09
N GLU A 439 -41.00 1.89 35.44
CA GLU A 439 -42.30 1.39 35.92
C GLU A 439 -42.35 -0.13 35.70
N ASP A 440 -42.66 -0.90 36.74
CA ASP A 440 -42.76 -2.38 36.69
C ASP A 440 -41.54 -3.08 36.04
N GLY A 441 -40.33 -2.57 36.27
CA GLY A 441 -39.09 -3.11 35.72
C GLY A 441 -38.85 -2.77 34.24
N VAL A 442 -39.65 -1.87 33.67
CA VAL A 442 -39.50 -1.35 32.30
C VAL A 442 -39.00 0.09 32.35
N LEU A 443 -37.88 0.36 31.69
CA LEU A 443 -37.34 1.69 31.48
C LEU A 443 -38.00 2.31 30.24
N THR A 444 -38.76 3.39 30.44
CA THR A 444 -39.40 4.16 29.38
C THR A 444 -38.61 5.43 29.10
N CYS A 445 -38.31 5.66 27.83
CA CYS A 445 -37.75 6.90 27.31
C CYS A 445 -38.85 7.67 26.57
N SER A 446 -39.03 8.96 26.85
CA SER A 446 -39.98 9.83 26.13
C SER A 446 -39.51 10.16 24.70
N GLY A 447 -38.22 10.01 24.43
CA GLY A 447 -37.57 10.39 23.17
C GLY A 447 -37.29 11.88 23.02
N MET A 448 -37.80 12.74 23.90
CA MET A 448 -37.60 14.20 23.82
C MET A 448 -37.41 14.83 25.21
N PRO A 449 -36.45 15.77 25.36
CA PRO A 449 -35.52 16.25 24.34
C PRO A 449 -34.45 15.23 23.93
N ILE A 450 -33.73 15.53 22.85
CA ILE A 450 -32.64 14.68 22.35
C ILE A 450 -31.50 14.65 23.36
N GLY A 451 -31.00 13.45 23.65
CA GLY A 451 -29.90 13.22 24.59
C GLY A 451 -29.71 11.73 24.86
N TYR A 452 -29.11 11.38 25.99
CA TYR A 452 -28.97 9.98 26.41
C TYR A 452 -28.78 9.84 27.91
N ILE A 453 -29.10 8.65 28.42
CA ILE A 453 -28.71 8.18 29.74
C ILE A 453 -27.49 7.26 29.58
N TYR A 454 -26.50 7.33 30.47
CA TYR A 454 -25.26 6.55 30.35
C TYR A 454 -24.73 6.06 31.70
N THR A 455 -24.03 4.92 31.69
CA THR A 455 -23.45 4.32 32.90
C THR A 455 -22.35 5.23 33.49
N LYS A 456 -22.35 5.41 34.81
CA LYS A 456 -21.24 6.12 35.51
C LYS A 456 -19.93 5.32 35.43
N LYS A 457 -20.02 3.99 35.47
CA LYS A 457 -18.88 3.09 35.30
C LYS A 457 -18.51 2.96 33.82
N LEU A 458 -17.21 2.86 33.56
CA LEU A 458 -16.64 2.68 32.23
C LEU A 458 -16.26 1.23 32.01
N TYR A 459 -16.45 0.75 30.79
CA TYR A 459 -16.21 -0.63 30.40
C TYR A 459 -15.36 -0.69 29.14
N THR A 460 -14.45 -1.67 29.08
CA THR A 460 -13.68 -2.01 27.89
C THR A 460 -14.31 -3.22 27.19
N ASP A 461 -14.36 -4.35 27.87
CA ASP A 461 -14.87 -5.61 27.34
C ASP A 461 -16.19 -5.97 28.00
N PHE A 462 -17.21 -6.19 27.19
CA PHE A 462 -18.54 -6.52 27.69
C PHE A 462 -19.42 -7.22 26.65
N GLU A 463 -20.45 -7.88 27.16
CA GLU A 463 -21.62 -8.26 26.41
C GLU A 463 -22.85 -7.61 27.04
N LEU A 464 -23.54 -6.78 26.26
CA LEU A 464 -24.75 -6.07 26.66
C LEU A 464 -25.94 -6.75 25.98
N GLU A 465 -26.90 -7.18 26.78
CA GLU A 465 -28.16 -7.72 26.32
C GLU A 465 -29.32 -6.85 26.83
N PHE A 466 -30.31 -6.61 25.98
CA PHE A 466 -31.55 -5.96 26.42
C PHE A 466 -32.70 -6.28 25.48
N ASP A 467 -33.91 -6.20 26.02
CA ASP A 467 -35.12 -6.21 25.22
C ASP A 467 -35.61 -4.78 24.98
N TRP A 468 -36.10 -4.48 23.77
CA TRP A 468 -36.68 -3.18 23.46
C TRP A 468 -37.97 -3.28 22.65
N ARG A 469 -38.82 -2.26 22.74
CA ARG A 469 -39.94 -2.06 21.81
C ARG A 469 -40.26 -0.58 21.61
N GLY A 470 -40.67 -0.22 20.40
CA GLY A 470 -41.28 1.08 20.14
C GLY A 470 -42.74 1.11 20.59
N ASN A 471 -43.23 2.30 20.97
CA ASN A 471 -44.62 2.48 21.37
C ASN A 471 -45.54 2.61 20.13
N PRO A 472 -46.55 1.73 19.96
CA PRO A 472 -47.43 1.75 18.80
C PRO A 472 -48.33 2.99 18.72
N GLU A 473 -48.59 3.68 19.82
CA GLU A 473 -49.40 4.90 19.85
C GLU A 473 -48.67 6.09 19.19
N PHE A 474 -47.35 6.12 19.28
CA PHE A 474 -46.51 7.20 18.75
C PHE A 474 -45.86 6.86 17.41
N GLY A 475 -45.99 5.61 16.95
CA GLY A 475 -45.47 5.15 15.67
C GLY A 475 -44.00 4.70 15.72
N PRO A 476 -43.42 4.33 14.56
CA PRO A 476 -42.03 3.92 14.46
C PRO A 476 -41.10 5.10 14.78
N GLY A 477 -39.96 4.80 15.40
CA GLY A 477 -39.09 5.82 15.97
C GLY A 477 -37.60 5.52 15.88
N ASN A 478 -36.79 6.41 16.44
CA ASN A 478 -35.34 6.31 16.51
C ASN A 478 -34.85 6.32 17.97
N SER A 479 -33.78 5.56 18.22
CA SER A 479 -33.00 5.45 19.45
C SER A 479 -31.74 4.64 19.11
N GLY A 480 -30.91 4.34 20.09
CA GLY A 480 -29.70 3.55 19.89
C GLY A 480 -29.00 3.26 21.20
N ALA A 481 -28.15 2.24 21.19
CA ALA A 481 -27.20 1.98 22.26
C ALA A 481 -25.82 2.50 21.85
N LEU A 482 -25.24 3.39 22.64
CA LEU A 482 -23.88 3.89 22.42
C LEU A 482 -22.88 3.09 23.24
N LEU A 483 -21.79 2.70 22.61
CA LEU A 483 -20.76 1.81 23.13
C LEU A 483 -19.45 2.58 23.28
N ARG A 484 -18.76 2.35 24.41
CA ARG A 484 -17.49 3.01 24.77
C ARG A 484 -17.55 4.54 24.62
N VAL A 485 -18.63 5.16 25.11
CA VAL A 485 -18.83 6.62 25.07
C VAL A 485 -17.68 7.34 25.76
N GLN A 486 -17.09 8.31 25.05
CA GLN A 486 -15.98 9.13 25.52
C GLN A 486 -16.41 10.57 25.80
N GLU A 487 -15.71 11.19 26.74
CA GLU A 487 -15.75 12.64 26.95
C GLU A 487 -15.08 13.42 25.79
N PRO A 488 -15.44 14.70 25.58
CA PRO A 488 -16.50 15.43 26.26
C PRO A 488 -17.90 14.97 25.81
N HIS A 489 -18.82 14.92 26.77
CA HIS A 489 -20.22 14.64 26.47
C HIS A 489 -20.82 15.76 25.61
N LYS A 490 -21.53 15.34 24.56
CA LYS A 490 -22.33 16.16 23.63
C LYS A 490 -23.47 15.30 23.11
N VAL A 491 -24.42 15.87 22.36
CA VAL A 491 -25.58 15.13 21.82
C VAL A 491 -25.17 13.85 21.07
N TRP A 492 -24.07 13.92 20.30
CA TRP A 492 -23.44 12.77 19.65
C TRP A 492 -21.97 12.65 20.07
N PRO A 493 -21.65 11.94 21.17
CA PRO A 493 -20.28 11.82 21.70
C PRO A 493 -19.45 10.80 20.90
N LYS A 494 -18.11 10.88 20.97
CA LYS A 494 -17.24 9.87 20.33
C LYS A 494 -17.58 8.48 20.88
N SER A 495 -18.13 7.62 20.03
CA SER A 495 -18.69 6.32 20.41
C SER A 495 -19.04 5.49 19.16
N ILE A 496 -19.36 4.21 19.39
CA ILE A 496 -19.98 3.35 18.38
C ILE A 496 -21.47 3.24 18.72
N GLU A 497 -22.35 3.50 17.78
CA GLU A 497 -23.79 3.35 17.99
C GLU A 497 -24.29 2.04 17.35
N ALA A 498 -24.92 1.21 18.17
CA ALA A 498 -25.76 0.10 17.76
C ALA A 498 -27.20 0.64 17.58
N GLN A 499 -27.58 0.82 16.32
CA GLN A 499 -28.80 1.54 15.92
C GLN A 499 -30.08 0.79 16.33
N LEU A 500 -31.14 1.52 16.72
CA LEU A 500 -32.48 1.01 17.05
C LEU A 500 -33.63 1.67 16.26
N MET A 501 -33.31 2.53 15.28
CA MET A 501 -34.26 3.10 14.34
C MET A 501 -35.06 1.97 13.69
N SER A 502 -36.39 2.10 13.73
CA SER A 502 -37.31 1.12 13.15
C SER A 502 -36.89 0.74 11.72
N LYS A 503 -36.80 -0.57 11.45
CA LYS A 503 -36.29 -1.20 10.20
C LYS A 503 -34.78 -1.16 10.01
N ASN A 504 -34.07 -0.44 10.87
CA ASN A 504 -32.62 -0.24 10.84
C ASN A 504 -31.90 -0.76 12.10
N ALA A 505 -32.60 -1.51 12.96
CA ALA A 505 -31.95 -2.11 14.12
C ALA A 505 -30.82 -3.06 13.67
N GLY A 506 -29.63 -2.91 14.25
CA GLY A 506 -28.44 -3.65 13.84
C GLY A 506 -27.50 -2.88 12.91
N ASP A 507 -27.88 -1.72 12.38
CA ASP A 507 -26.94 -0.84 11.68
C ASP A 507 -25.89 -0.28 12.68
N ILE A 508 -24.71 0.09 12.17
CA ILE A 508 -23.67 0.77 12.96
C ILE A 508 -23.59 2.25 12.54
N TRP A 509 -23.57 3.16 13.52
CA TRP A 509 -23.09 4.53 13.29
C TRP A 509 -21.77 4.79 14.01
N ASN A 510 -20.77 5.24 13.26
CA ASN A 510 -19.49 5.69 13.80
C ASN A 510 -19.61 7.16 14.24
N ILE A 511 -19.72 7.42 15.54
CA ILE A 511 -19.89 8.78 16.04
C ILE A 511 -18.52 9.41 16.34
N ASP A 512 -18.30 10.58 15.74
CA ASP A 512 -17.09 11.40 15.90
C ASP A 512 -15.78 10.66 15.62
N ARG A 513 -15.79 9.78 14.60
CA ARG A 513 -14.63 9.01 14.13
C ARG A 513 -14.00 8.18 15.25
N PHE A 514 -14.81 7.38 15.93
CA PHE A 514 -14.31 6.29 16.76
C PHE A 514 -13.45 5.36 15.89
N ASN A 515 -12.24 5.04 16.35
CA ASN A 515 -11.34 4.20 15.56
C ASN A 515 -11.88 2.77 15.54
N MET A 516 -12.34 2.33 14.37
CA MET A 516 -12.81 0.97 14.09
C MET A 516 -12.80 0.73 12.58
N ILE A 517 -12.93 -0.52 12.18
CA ILE A 517 -13.04 -0.92 10.79
C ILE A 517 -14.36 -1.67 10.62
N THR A 518 -15.15 -1.18 9.66
CA THR A 518 -16.39 -1.80 9.20
C THR A 518 -16.23 -2.24 7.75
N ASP A 519 -17.19 -3.04 7.29
CA ASP A 519 -17.27 -3.48 5.90
C ASP A 519 -17.46 -2.28 4.96
N GLU A 520 -16.48 -2.04 4.08
CA GLU A 520 -16.46 -0.88 3.19
C GLU A 520 -17.63 -0.88 2.20
N GLU A 521 -18.03 -2.04 1.67
CA GLU A 521 -19.11 -2.14 0.68
C GLU A 521 -20.47 -1.74 1.26
N ARG A 522 -20.66 -1.94 2.57
CA ARG A 522 -21.89 -1.59 3.29
C ARG A 522 -21.82 -0.22 4.00
N THR A 523 -20.67 0.45 3.92
CA THR A 523 -20.43 1.71 4.63
C THR A 523 -20.64 2.92 3.72
N SER A 524 -21.50 3.86 4.14
CA SER A 524 -21.67 5.17 3.51
C SER A 524 -21.43 6.27 4.54
N GLY A 525 -20.31 6.98 4.40
CA GLY A 525 -19.86 7.97 5.38
C GLY A 525 -19.62 7.31 6.73
N ARG A 526 -20.41 7.68 7.74
CA ARG A 526 -20.33 7.13 9.09
C ARG A 526 -21.35 6.01 9.38
N HIS A 527 -22.16 5.63 8.39
CA HIS A 527 -23.24 4.64 8.54
C HIS A 527 -22.87 3.33 7.86
N THR A 528 -22.90 2.23 8.59
CA THR A 528 -22.75 0.88 8.03
C THR A 528 -24.09 0.15 8.13
N LYS A 529 -24.69 -0.17 6.99
CA LYS A 529 -25.97 -0.91 6.93
C LYS A 529 -25.77 -2.35 7.39
N LYS A 530 -26.72 -2.93 8.12
CA LYS A 530 -26.71 -4.35 8.51
C LYS A 530 -26.57 -5.33 7.33
N ILE A 531 -26.09 -6.53 7.63
CA ILE A 531 -25.82 -7.65 6.71
C ILE A 531 -27.13 -8.27 6.20
N LEU A 532 -28.06 -8.54 7.11
CA LEU A 532 -29.31 -9.22 6.79
C LEU A 532 -30.47 -8.22 6.62
N ARG A 533 -31.57 -8.67 6.02
CA ARG A 533 -32.82 -7.90 6.07
C ARG A 533 -33.26 -7.73 7.53
N THR A 534 -34.03 -6.68 7.81
CA THR A 534 -34.62 -6.47 9.14
C THR A 534 -35.37 -7.73 9.59
N ASN A 535 -35.02 -8.18 10.79
CA ASN A 535 -35.69 -9.24 11.52
C ASN A 535 -36.39 -8.69 12.77
N GLU A 536 -36.61 -7.37 12.82
CA GLU A 536 -37.40 -6.72 13.85
C GLU A 536 -38.85 -7.22 13.81
N LYS A 537 -39.39 -7.51 14.98
CA LYS A 537 -40.81 -7.83 15.17
C LYS A 537 -41.68 -6.59 14.90
N PRO A 538 -42.99 -6.78 14.65
CA PRO A 538 -43.92 -5.67 14.49
C PRO A 538 -43.87 -4.65 15.64
N LEU A 539 -44.16 -3.38 15.34
CA LEU A 539 -44.20 -2.29 16.32
C LEU A 539 -45.07 -2.66 17.55
N GLY A 540 -44.56 -2.36 18.75
CA GLY A 540 -45.17 -2.74 20.03
C GLY A 540 -44.79 -4.13 20.56
N GLN A 541 -44.11 -4.96 19.77
CA GLN A 541 -43.56 -6.24 20.23
C GLN A 541 -42.11 -6.11 20.70
N TRP A 542 -41.74 -6.89 21.72
CA TRP A 542 -40.39 -6.94 22.28
C TRP A 542 -39.40 -7.63 21.33
N ASN A 543 -38.38 -6.88 20.91
CA ASN A 543 -37.18 -7.38 20.25
C ASN A 543 -36.07 -7.61 21.29
N HIS A 544 -35.09 -8.43 20.95
CA HIS A 544 -33.94 -8.74 21.79
C HIS A 544 -32.63 -8.36 21.10
N TYR A 545 -31.73 -7.66 21.81
CA TYR A 545 -30.44 -7.21 21.28
C TYR A 545 -29.36 -7.87 22.10
N ARG A 546 -28.38 -8.44 21.43
CA ARG A 546 -27.13 -8.88 22.04
C ARG A 546 -25.96 -8.19 21.35
N ILE A 547 -25.22 -7.41 22.12
CA ILE A 547 -24.08 -6.62 21.67
C ILE A 547 -22.85 -7.15 22.37
N ARG A 548 -21.91 -7.72 21.61
CA ARG A 548 -20.63 -8.17 22.15
C ARG A 548 -19.53 -7.25 21.66
N LEU A 549 -18.87 -6.54 22.57
CA LEU A 549 -17.72 -5.69 22.28
C LEU A 549 -16.56 -6.15 23.16
N VAL A 550 -15.74 -7.05 22.62
CA VAL A 550 -14.67 -7.73 23.34
C VAL A 550 -13.35 -7.51 22.61
N GLY A 551 -12.37 -6.98 23.32
CA GLY A 551 -11.14 -6.50 22.72
C GLY A 551 -11.44 -5.50 21.62
N SER A 552 -11.02 -5.83 20.40
CA SER A 552 -11.20 -5.00 19.22
C SER A 552 -12.42 -5.36 18.38
N ASP A 553 -13.19 -6.37 18.79
CA ASP A 553 -14.22 -6.96 17.95
C ASP A 553 -15.62 -6.62 18.47
N LEU A 554 -16.45 -6.10 17.58
CA LEU A 554 -17.85 -5.82 17.80
C LEU A 554 -18.70 -6.81 17.01
N THR A 555 -19.70 -7.38 17.67
CA THR A 555 -20.79 -8.12 17.03
C THR A 555 -22.13 -7.57 17.52
N LEU A 556 -23.00 -7.21 16.57
CA LEU A 556 -24.36 -6.77 16.81
C LEU A 556 -25.33 -7.87 16.36
N GLU A 557 -26.07 -8.43 17.30
CA GLU A 557 -27.07 -9.47 17.07
C GLU A 557 -28.46 -8.95 17.45
N VAL A 558 -29.41 -9.08 16.54
CA VAL A 558 -30.82 -8.74 16.78
C VAL A 558 -31.64 -10.00 16.62
N ASN A 559 -32.48 -10.32 17.61
CA ASN A 559 -33.41 -11.47 17.59
C ASN A 559 -32.74 -12.80 17.20
N GLY A 560 -31.49 -13.04 17.62
CA GLY A 560 -30.76 -14.28 17.35
C GLY A 560 -29.93 -14.30 16.05
N GLU A 561 -29.95 -13.23 15.25
CA GLU A 561 -29.18 -13.17 14.00
C GLU A 561 -28.17 -12.01 14.02
N VAL A 562 -26.94 -12.28 13.60
CA VAL A 562 -25.88 -11.27 13.48
C VAL A 562 -26.24 -10.29 12.37
N GLN A 563 -26.46 -9.04 12.75
CA GLN A 563 -26.78 -7.95 11.85
C GLN A 563 -25.55 -7.17 11.42
N ASN A 564 -24.51 -7.08 12.26
CA ASN A 564 -23.29 -6.38 11.86
C ASN A 564 -22.09 -6.79 12.70
N THR A 565 -20.91 -6.53 12.15
CA THR A 565 -19.64 -6.72 12.84
C THR A 565 -18.73 -5.54 12.53
N ALA A 566 -17.89 -5.19 13.50
CA ALA A 566 -16.75 -4.32 13.29
C ALA A 566 -15.52 -4.95 13.93
N SER A 567 -14.35 -4.68 13.38
CA SER A 567 -13.07 -5.09 13.94
C SER A 567 -12.23 -3.86 14.23
N TRP A 568 -11.09 -4.05 14.90
CA TRP A 568 -10.16 -2.97 15.21
C TRP A 568 -10.79 -1.79 15.98
N CYS A 569 -11.87 -2.05 16.74
CA CYS A 569 -12.46 -1.07 17.65
C CYS A 569 -11.45 -0.68 18.72
N GLU A 570 -11.19 0.62 18.86
CA GLU A 570 -10.30 1.22 19.86
C GLU A 570 -10.63 0.71 21.27
N ARG A 571 -9.63 0.12 21.95
CA ARG A 571 -9.78 -0.52 23.26
C ARG A 571 -9.64 0.47 24.42
N ILE A 572 -10.52 1.46 24.46
CA ILE A 572 -10.57 2.49 25.51
C ILE A 572 -11.77 2.25 26.43
N PRO A 573 -11.63 2.40 27.76
CA PRO A 573 -12.78 2.35 28.67
C PRO A 573 -13.77 3.45 28.31
N GLY A 574 -15.05 3.14 28.25
CA GLY A 574 -16.09 4.15 28.02
C GLY A 574 -17.44 3.73 28.59
N ALA A 575 -18.35 4.70 28.72
CA ALA A 575 -19.69 4.42 29.23
C ALA A 575 -20.53 3.68 28.17
N ILE A 576 -21.59 3.02 28.63
CA ILE A 576 -22.66 2.47 27.81
C ILE A 576 -23.85 3.42 27.93
N ALA A 577 -24.50 3.78 26.82
CA ALA A 577 -25.61 4.72 26.85
C ALA A 577 -26.82 4.24 26.03
N LEU A 578 -28.01 4.72 26.40
CA LEU A 578 -29.25 4.58 25.63
C LEU A 578 -29.77 5.96 25.21
N GLN A 579 -30.10 6.12 23.93
CA GLN A 579 -30.46 7.41 23.36
C GLN A 579 -31.95 7.76 23.52
N SER A 580 -32.20 9.02 23.85
CA SER A 580 -33.47 9.72 23.65
C SER A 580 -33.38 10.43 22.29
N GLU A 581 -34.05 9.89 21.25
CA GLU A 581 -33.93 10.42 19.88
C GLU A 581 -35.26 10.44 19.10
N GLY A 582 -36.23 11.20 19.60
CA GLY A 582 -37.41 11.62 18.85
C GLY A 582 -38.59 10.66 18.90
N ALA A 583 -38.52 9.55 19.63
CA ALA A 583 -39.66 8.64 19.81
C ALA A 583 -39.69 7.96 21.17
N VAL A 584 -40.90 7.62 21.61
CA VAL A 584 -41.12 6.85 22.84
C VAL A 584 -40.67 5.40 22.62
N ILE A 585 -39.73 4.95 23.46
CA ILE A 585 -39.15 3.61 23.40
C ILE A 585 -39.03 3.04 24.81
N GLU A 586 -39.22 1.74 24.93
CA GLU A 586 -39.17 1.01 26.20
C GLU A 586 -38.08 -0.05 26.16
N PHE A 587 -37.40 -0.23 27.29
CA PHE A 587 -36.33 -1.21 27.50
C PHE A 587 -36.60 -2.03 28.76
N LYS A 588 -36.15 -3.28 28.77
CA LYS A 588 -36.12 -4.13 29.97
C LYS A 588 -35.03 -5.18 29.84
N ASN A 589 -34.78 -5.92 30.93
CA ASN A 589 -33.78 -6.99 30.97
C ASN A 589 -32.41 -6.48 30.48
N ILE A 590 -31.97 -5.31 30.97
CA ILE A 590 -30.73 -4.67 30.53
C ILE A 590 -29.56 -5.31 31.30
N LEU A 591 -29.06 -6.40 30.77
CA LEU A 591 -28.05 -7.24 31.39
C LEU A 591 -26.68 -6.94 30.79
N LEU A 592 -25.69 -6.70 31.65
CA LEU A 592 -24.31 -6.48 31.27
C LEU A 592 -23.44 -7.59 31.83
N LYS A 593 -22.76 -8.31 30.94
CA LYS A 593 -21.75 -9.31 31.28
C LYS A 593 -20.35 -8.73 31.11
N THR A 594 -19.50 -8.93 32.11
CA THR A 594 -18.12 -8.41 32.12
C THR A 594 -17.13 -9.48 32.59
N PRO A 595 -15.85 -9.39 32.18
CA PRO A 595 -14.81 -10.33 32.59
C PRO A 595 -14.73 -10.56 34.09
#